data_AF-A0A931VW55-F1
#
_entry.id   AF-A0A931VW55-F1
#
_cell.length_a   1.000
_cell.length_b   1.000
_cell.length_c   1.000
_cell.angle_alpha   90.00
_cell.angle_beta   90.00
_cell.angle_gamma   90.00
#
_symmetry.space_group_name_H-M   'P 1'
#
loop_
_entity.id
_entity.type
_entity.pdbx_description
1 polymer ?
#
loop_
_entity_poly.entity_id
_entity_poly.type
_entity_poly.pdbx_seq_one_letter_code
_entity_poly.pdbx_strand_id
1 'polypeptide(L)'
;MDYNENPKEYDPRMHTTEHILNGTMNKVFKCGRAFSAHIEKKKSKCDYRFDRNLTSEEIQDIEKRVNTVINSDAPVTEEFISRADAEAAFNLSRLPEEAGEAIRIIKIGDYDACPCSGTHVHSTKEINGTFKIISTSFENEVLRVRFKVN
;
A
#
# COMPACT_ATOMS: atom_id res chain seq x y z
N MET A 1 -23.13 14.67 -1.00
CA MET A 1 -22.15 13.55 -1.03
C MET A 1 -21.24 13.78 0.14
N ASP A 2 -21.60 13.25 1.31
CA ASP A 2 -20.85 13.49 2.54
C ASP A 2 -19.69 12.50 2.61
N TYR A 3 -18.52 12.97 2.16
CA TYR A 3 -17.25 12.29 2.40
C TYR A 3 -16.77 12.67 3.80
N ASN A 4 -16.41 11.69 4.63
CA ASN A 4 -15.83 11.97 5.95
C ASN A 4 -14.40 12.50 5.75
N GLU A 5 -14.22 13.81 5.88
CA GLU A 5 -13.00 14.57 5.55
C GLU A 5 -11.85 14.42 6.57
N ASN A 6 -11.92 13.49 7.52
CA ASN A 6 -10.85 13.28 8.50
C ASN A 6 -9.92 12.12 8.07
N PRO A 7 -8.91 12.37 7.21
CA PRO A 7 -7.98 11.35 6.81
C PRO A 7 -7.17 10.86 8.01
N LYS A 8 -6.86 9.56 8.04
CA LYS A 8 -5.86 9.05 8.98
C LYS A 8 -4.53 9.75 8.71
N GLU A 9 -3.96 10.35 9.74
CA GLU A 9 -2.74 11.13 9.64
C GLU A 9 -1.54 10.18 9.50
N TYR A 10 -1.16 9.90 8.25
CA TYR A 10 0.05 9.17 7.91
C TYR A 10 1.08 10.11 7.29
N ASP A 11 2.37 9.75 7.39
CA ASP A 11 3.36 10.38 6.50
C ASP A 11 3.03 9.96 5.05
N PRO A 12 2.72 10.91 4.15
CA PRO A 12 2.20 10.60 2.82
C PRO A 12 3.20 9.80 1.97
N ARG A 13 4.51 9.96 2.22
CA ARG A 13 5.56 9.22 1.52
C ARG A 13 5.57 7.77 1.94
N MET A 14 5.54 7.53 3.25
CA MET A 14 5.52 6.18 3.81
C MET A 14 4.22 5.44 3.48
N HIS A 15 3.10 6.15 3.46
CA HIS A 15 1.81 5.56 3.12
C HIS A 15 1.73 5.18 1.64
N THR A 16 2.17 6.06 0.73
CA THR A 16 2.26 5.73 -0.69
C THR A 16 3.24 4.59 -0.95
N THR A 17 4.34 4.53 -0.20
CA THR A 17 5.29 3.41 -0.26
C THR A 17 4.63 2.08 0.15
N GLU A 18 3.76 2.08 1.16
CA GLU A 18 3.01 0.88 1.53
C GLU A 18 2.09 0.39 0.40
N HIS A 19 1.43 1.29 -0.32
CA HIS A 19 0.59 0.93 -1.46
C HIS A 19 1.41 0.33 -2.59
N ILE A 20 2.57 0.91 -2.89
CA ILE A 20 3.51 0.33 -3.87
C ILE A 20 3.98 -1.06 -3.41
N LEU A 21 4.29 -1.25 -2.13
CA LEU A 21 4.68 -2.56 -1.60
C LEU A 21 3.54 -3.58 -1.73
N ASN A 22 2.31 -3.24 -1.32
CA ASN A 22 1.12 -4.09 -1.48
C ASN A 22 0.88 -4.47 -2.95
N GLY A 23 0.91 -3.48 -3.83
CA GLY A 23 0.76 -3.68 -5.27
C GLY A 23 1.87 -4.55 -5.86
N THR A 24 3.07 -4.53 -5.29
CA THR A 24 4.19 -5.40 -5.66
C THR A 24 3.97 -6.82 -5.18
N MET A 25 3.69 -6.99 -3.88
CA MET A 25 3.44 -8.29 -3.25
C MET A 25 2.31 -9.05 -3.95
N ASN A 26 1.20 -8.38 -4.24
CA ASN A 26 0.07 -9.01 -4.92
C ASN A 26 0.39 -9.36 -6.39
N LYS A 27 1.19 -8.56 -7.10
CA LYS A 27 1.60 -8.90 -8.48
C LYS A 27 2.52 -10.11 -8.53
N VAL A 28 3.49 -10.17 -7.61
CA VAL A 28 4.52 -11.22 -7.58
C VAL A 28 3.96 -12.53 -7.01
N PHE A 29 3.25 -12.48 -5.88
CA PHE A 29 2.86 -13.68 -5.14
C PHE A 29 1.36 -13.98 -5.13
N LYS A 30 0.51 -13.07 -5.63
CA LYS A 30 -0.95 -13.21 -5.60
C LYS A 30 -1.51 -13.42 -4.18
N CYS A 31 -0.80 -12.94 -3.16
CA CYS A 31 -1.18 -13.07 -1.74
C CYS A 31 -2.22 -12.05 -1.28
N GLY A 32 -2.70 -11.17 -2.17
CA GLY A 32 -3.50 -10.02 -1.79
C GLY A 32 -2.70 -8.91 -1.08
N ARG A 33 -3.42 -7.94 -0.52
CA ARG A 33 -2.84 -6.84 0.26
C ARG A 33 -2.56 -7.27 1.70
N ALA A 34 -1.70 -6.54 2.38
CA ALA A 34 -1.48 -6.70 3.81
C ALA A 34 -2.80 -6.55 4.60
N PHE A 35 -3.08 -7.50 5.50
CA PHE A 35 -4.25 -7.44 6.38
C PHE A 35 -4.01 -6.53 7.58
N SER A 36 -2.74 -6.26 7.91
CA SER A 36 -2.34 -5.27 8.91
C SER A 36 -1.15 -4.46 8.40
N ALA A 37 -1.20 -3.14 8.59
CA ALA A 37 -0.12 -2.23 8.26
C ALA A 37 0.06 -1.21 9.39
N HIS A 38 1.31 -0.98 9.79
CA HIS A 38 1.67 0.05 10.76
C HIS A 38 2.67 1.00 10.10
N ILE A 39 2.20 2.21 9.81
CA ILE A 39 2.92 3.20 9.00
C ILE A 39 3.48 4.28 9.91
N GLU A 40 4.80 4.43 9.86
CA GLU A 40 5.58 5.30 10.71
C GLU A 40 6.68 5.97 9.89
N LYS A 41 7.05 7.21 10.25
CA LYS A 41 8.03 8.03 9.51
C LYS A 41 9.39 7.37 9.31
N LYS A 42 9.84 6.54 10.27
CA LYS A 42 11.18 5.94 10.26
C LYS A 42 11.20 4.49 9.81
N LYS A 43 10.25 3.68 10.29
CA LYS A 43 10.21 2.23 10.07
C LYS A 43 8.77 1.74 10.10
N SER A 44 8.30 1.21 8.99
CA SER A 44 6.94 0.70 8.85
C SER A 44 6.93 -0.83 8.76
N LYS A 45 5.76 -1.45 8.94
CA LYS A 45 5.58 -2.89 8.74
C LYS A 45 4.24 -3.22 8.08
N CYS A 46 4.24 -4.31 7.32
CA CYS A 46 3.05 -4.91 6.71
C CYS A 46 3.03 -6.41 7.02
N ASP A 47 1.85 -6.91 7.39
CA ASP A 47 1.61 -8.32 7.68
C ASP A 47 0.69 -8.91 6.59
N TYR A 48 1.14 -9.99 5.97
CA TYR A 48 0.47 -10.69 4.86
C TYR A 48 0.09 -12.11 5.25
N ARG A 49 -1.03 -12.59 4.71
CA ARG A 49 -1.33 -14.03 4.73
C ARG A 49 -0.42 -14.71 3.72
N PHE A 50 0.42 -15.61 4.19
CA PHE A 50 1.45 -16.26 3.38
C PHE A 50 1.78 -17.63 3.96
N ASP A 51 2.56 -18.44 3.24
CA ASP A 51 2.84 -19.84 3.56
C ASP A 51 4.28 -20.09 4.04
N ARG A 52 5.19 -19.13 3.83
CA ARG A 52 6.60 -19.22 4.24
C ARG A 52 7.24 -17.86 4.46
N ASN A 53 8.53 -17.83 4.82
CA ASN A 53 9.30 -16.59 4.76
C ASN A 53 9.76 -16.30 3.32
N LEU A 54 10.08 -15.03 3.05
CA LEU A 54 10.67 -14.61 1.78
C LEU A 54 12.13 -15.08 1.69
N THR A 55 12.55 -15.49 0.48
CA THR A 55 13.97 -15.77 0.20
C THR A 55 14.75 -14.47 0.00
N SER A 56 16.08 -14.57 0.02
CA SER A 56 16.94 -13.40 -0.22
C SER A 56 16.76 -12.83 -1.63
N GLU A 57 16.55 -13.68 -2.64
CA GLU A 57 16.31 -13.27 -4.03
C GLU A 57 14.96 -12.56 -4.17
N GLU A 58 13.93 -13.06 -3.50
CA GLU A 58 12.60 -12.42 -3.47
C GLU A 58 12.65 -11.05 -2.82
N ILE A 59 13.38 -10.91 -1.71
CA ILE A 59 13.59 -9.61 -1.05
C ILE A 59 14.25 -8.63 -2.03
N GLN A 60 15.30 -9.05 -2.74
CA GLN A 60 15.98 -8.20 -3.72
C GLN A 60 15.07 -7.82 -4.89
N ASP A 61 14.28 -8.75 -5.41
CA ASP A 61 13.34 -8.48 -6.50
C ASP A 61 12.23 -7.51 -6.08
N ILE A 62 11.66 -7.69 -4.87
CA ILE A 62 10.66 -6.77 -4.31
C ILE A 62 11.27 -5.37 -4.16
N GLU A 63 12.46 -5.25 -3.55
CA GLU A 63 13.12 -3.96 -3.41
C GLU A 63 13.36 -3.29 -4.77
N LYS A 64 13.83 -4.04 -5.76
CA LYS A 64 14.07 -3.52 -7.11
C LYS A 64 12.79 -3.01 -7.75
N ARG A 65 11.69 -3.76 -7.68
CA ARG A 65 10.40 -3.38 -8.26
C ARG A 65 9.81 -2.16 -7.57
N VAL A 66 9.79 -2.14 -6.24
CA VAL A 66 9.28 -1.00 -5.47
C VAL A 66 10.09 0.26 -5.80
N ASN A 67 11.42 0.17 -5.80
CA ASN A 67 12.26 1.32 -6.17
C ASN A 67 12.10 1.74 -7.64
N THR A 68 11.82 0.81 -8.56
CA THR A 68 11.52 1.14 -9.96
C THR A 68 10.27 2.01 -10.05
N VAL A 69 9.21 1.67 -9.31
CA VAL A 69 7.98 2.46 -9.27
C VAL A 69 8.20 3.81 -8.59
N ILE A 70 8.91 3.84 -7.45
CA ILE A 70 9.26 5.10 -6.77
C ILE A 70 9.94 6.07 -7.75
N ASN A 71 10.91 5.58 -8.53
CA ASN A 71 11.68 6.39 -9.47
C ASN A 71 10.97 6.66 -10.81
N SER A 72 9.78 6.09 -11.05
CA SER A 72 9.06 6.22 -12.33
C SER A 72 8.29 7.52 -12.51
N ASP A 73 8.19 8.36 -11.45
CA ASP A 73 7.38 9.59 -11.46
C ASP A 73 5.91 9.33 -11.80
N ALA A 74 5.36 8.20 -11.34
CA ALA A 74 3.99 7.83 -11.60
C ALA A 74 3.04 8.77 -10.83
N PRO A 75 1.97 9.28 -11.47
CA PRO A 75 1.02 10.16 -10.82
C PRO A 75 0.25 9.40 -9.73
N VAL A 76 0.03 10.06 -8.60
CA VAL A 76 -0.82 9.56 -7.52
C VAL A 76 -2.07 10.41 -7.47
N THR A 77 -3.19 9.82 -7.90
CA THR A 77 -4.46 10.52 -8.09
C THR A 77 -5.54 9.93 -7.20
N GLU A 78 -6.53 10.74 -6.86
CA GLU A 78 -7.72 10.30 -6.16
C GLU A 78 -8.95 10.36 -7.07
N GLU A 79 -9.84 9.40 -6.90
CA GLU A 79 -11.15 9.35 -7.55
C GLU A 79 -12.19 8.97 -6.50
N PHE A 80 -13.40 9.51 -6.63
CA PHE A 80 -14.53 9.13 -5.79
C PHE A 80 -15.52 8.36 -6.64
N ILE A 81 -15.77 7.11 -6.28
CA ILE A 81 -16.73 6.24 -6.96
C ILE A 81 -17.87 5.89 -6.01
N SER A 82 -18.99 5.40 -6.55
CA SER A 82 -20.08 4.91 -5.72
C SER A 82 -19.64 3.68 -4.92
N ARG A 83 -20.22 3.47 -3.75
CA ARG A 83 -20.00 2.24 -2.97
C ARG A 83 -20.30 0.99 -3.78
N ALA A 84 -21.35 0.99 -4.59
CA ALA A 84 -21.69 -0.15 -5.44
C ALA A 84 -20.58 -0.47 -6.45
N ASP A 85 -20.01 0.54 -7.11
CA ASP A 85 -18.88 0.35 -8.04
C ASP A 85 -17.62 -0.11 -7.29
N ALA A 86 -17.41 0.42 -6.08
CA ALA A 86 -16.29 0.03 -5.23
C ALA A 86 -16.39 -1.43 -4.77
N GLU A 87 -17.58 -1.90 -4.41
CA GLU A 87 -17.84 -3.29 -4.03
C GLU A 87 -17.64 -4.26 -5.20
N ALA A 88 -17.95 -3.82 -6.42
CA ALA A 88 -17.75 -4.62 -7.63
C ALA A 88 -16.27 -4.72 -8.04
N ALA A 89 -15.48 -3.67 -7.82
CA ALA A 89 -14.11 -3.56 -8.32
C ALA A 89 -13.01 -3.81 -7.27
N PHE A 90 -13.28 -3.60 -5.98
CA PHE A 90 -12.26 -3.59 -4.93
C PHE A 90 -12.66 -4.36 -3.67
N ASN A 91 -11.65 -4.78 -2.90
CA ASN A 91 -11.86 -5.35 -1.58
C ASN A 91 -12.11 -4.23 -0.56
N LEU A 92 -13.35 -4.12 -0.08
CA LEU A 92 -13.77 -3.09 0.86
C LEU A 92 -13.61 -3.46 2.34
N SER A 93 -13.07 -4.64 2.67
CA SER A 93 -13.00 -5.15 4.06
C SER A 93 -12.23 -4.25 5.04
N ARG A 94 -11.45 -3.29 4.52
CA ARG A 94 -10.68 -2.32 5.31
C ARG A 94 -11.35 -0.96 5.47
N LEU A 95 -12.47 -0.72 4.79
CA LEU A 95 -13.26 0.49 5.00
C LEU A 95 -14.08 0.35 6.29
N PRO A 96 -14.22 1.42 7.07
CA PRO A 96 -15.17 1.42 8.18
C PRO A 96 -16.59 1.16 7.65
N GLU A 97 -17.41 0.50 8.47
CA GLU A 97 -18.82 0.22 8.13
C GLU A 97 -19.58 1.51 7.81
N GLU A 98 -19.19 2.60 8.46
CA GLU A 98 -19.70 3.97 8.29
C GLU A 98 -19.09 4.74 7.10
N ALA A 99 -18.31 4.11 6.22
CA ALA A 99 -17.85 4.79 5.02
C ALA A 99 -19.08 5.26 4.21
N GLY A 100 -19.10 6.54 3.80
CA GLY A 100 -20.25 7.11 3.08
C GLY A 100 -20.53 6.43 1.74
N GLU A 101 -21.50 6.96 1.00
CA GLU A 101 -21.86 6.42 -0.33
C GLU A 101 -20.77 6.64 -1.38
N ALA A 102 -19.90 7.64 -1.19
CA ALA A 102 -18.76 7.92 -2.04
C ALA A 102 -17.48 7.34 -1.42
N ILE A 103 -16.83 6.42 -2.14
CA ILE A 103 -15.60 5.77 -1.73
C ILE A 103 -14.41 6.42 -2.45
N ARG A 104 -13.46 6.93 -1.65
CA ARG A 104 -12.20 7.48 -2.18
C ARG A 104 -11.25 6.36 -2.56
N ILE A 105 -10.89 6.33 -3.84
CA ILE A 105 -9.91 5.42 -4.43
C ILE A 105 -8.63 6.19 -4.70
N ILE A 106 -7.51 5.65 -4.23
CA ILE A 106 -6.19 6.14 -4.56
C ILE A 106 -5.63 5.28 -5.68
N LYS A 107 -5.15 5.92 -6.74
CA LYS A 107 -4.48 5.29 -7.87
C LYS A 107 -3.04 5.75 -7.95
N ILE A 108 -2.12 4.82 -8.15
CA ILE A 108 -0.69 5.07 -8.37
C ILE A 108 -0.39 4.67 -9.81
N GLY A 109 -0.53 5.61 -10.74
CA GLY A 109 -0.54 5.34 -12.18
C GLY A 109 -1.40 4.12 -12.52
N ASP A 110 -0.88 3.25 -13.37
CA ASP A 110 -1.47 1.94 -13.67
C ASP A 110 -0.96 0.83 -12.73
N TYR A 111 -0.23 1.19 -11.67
CA TYR A 111 0.44 0.23 -10.80
C TYR A 111 -0.48 -0.32 -9.71
N ASP A 112 -1.14 0.55 -8.96
CA ASP A 112 -2.00 0.14 -7.85
C ASP A 112 -3.24 1.03 -7.77
N ALA A 113 -4.38 0.45 -7.41
CA ALA A 113 -5.60 1.19 -7.14
C ALA A 113 -6.30 0.53 -5.94
N CYS A 114 -6.59 1.31 -4.89
CA CYS A 114 -7.34 0.78 -3.76
C CYS A 114 -8.12 1.85 -2.99
N PRO A 115 -9.21 1.46 -2.29
CA PRO A 115 -9.91 2.35 -1.37
C PRO A 115 -8.98 2.80 -0.24
N CYS A 116 -8.84 4.11 -0.05
CA CYS A 116 -8.04 4.64 1.04
C CYS A 116 -8.42 6.08 1.43
N SER A 117 -8.60 6.30 2.73
CA SER A 117 -8.88 7.62 3.30
C SER A 117 -7.63 8.34 3.82
N GLY A 118 -6.44 7.75 3.77
CA GLY A 118 -5.21 8.38 4.27
C GLY A 118 -4.61 9.41 3.30
N THR A 119 -3.64 10.18 3.77
CA THR A 119 -2.88 11.14 2.95
C THR A 119 -1.85 10.45 2.06
N HIS A 120 -1.59 11.02 0.89
CA HIS A 120 -0.67 10.48 -0.12
C HIS A 120 0.14 11.61 -0.75
N VAL A 121 1.28 11.27 -1.37
CA VAL A 121 2.02 12.19 -2.24
C VAL A 121 1.27 12.38 -3.57
N HIS A 122 1.64 13.36 -4.39
CA HIS A 122 1.03 13.57 -5.72
C HIS A 122 1.76 12.83 -6.85
N SER A 123 3.03 12.46 -6.62
CA SER A 123 3.82 11.61 -7.52
C SER A 123 4.68 10.65 -6.70
N THR A 124 4.93 9.44 -7.22
CA THR A 124 5.84 8.49 -6.58
C THR A 124 7.25 9.04 -6.39
N LYS A 125 7.67 10.03 -7.19
CA LYS A 125 8.98 10.67 -7.06
C LYS A 125 9.10 11.56 -5.83
N GLU A 126 8.00 12.08 -5.31
CA GLU A 126 7.96 12.87 -4.07
C GLU A 126 8.25 12.03 -2.82
N ILE A 127 8.19 10.70 -2.93
CA ILE A 127 8.70 9.81 -1.87
C ILE A 127 10.16 10.14 -1.56
N ASN A 128 10.92 10.55 -2.59
CA ASN A 128 12.28 11.09 -2.51
C ASN A 128 13.18 10.29 -1.55
N GLY A 129 13.41 9.02 -1.89
CA GLY A 129 14.21 8.13 -1.08
C GLY A 129 14.29 6.72 -1.65
N THR A 130 15.06 5.87 -0.98
CA THR A 130 15.25 4.47 -1.39
C THR A 130 14.51 3.52 -0.45
N PHE A 131 13.59 2.75 -0.99
CA PHE A 131 12.91 1.68 -0.26
C PHE A 131 13.88 0.55 0.07
N LYS A 132 13.86 0.12 1.34
CA LYS A 132 14.61 -1.03 1.84
C LYS A 132 13.79 -1.87 2.80
N ILE A 133 13.84 -3.19 2.61
CA ILE A 133 13.35 -4.18 3.56
C ILE A 133 14.41 -4.36 4.63
N ILE A 134 14.03 -4.08 5.88
CA ILE A 134 14.91 -4.20 7.05
C ILE A 134 14.99 -5.66 7.49
N SER A 135 13.84 -6.33 7.55
CA SER A 135 13.75 -7.74 7.91
C SER A 135 12.41 -8.34 7.51
N THR A 136 12.41 -9.65 7.33
CA THR A 136 11.21 -10.47 7.14
C THR A 136 11.16 -11.57 8.19
N SER A 137 9.97 -11.90 8.67
CA SER A 137 9.76 -12.99 9.61
C SER A 137 8.44 -13.68 9.29
N PHE A 138 8.40 -15.00 9.42
CA PHE A 138 7.21 -15.80 9.17
C PHE A 138 6.87 -16.64 10.41
N GLU A 139 5.71 -16.38 10.98
CA GLU A 139 5.19 -17.05 12.17
C GLU A 139 3.66 -17.17 12.04
N ASN A 140 3.08 -18.33 12.40
CA ASN A 140 1.63 -18.54 12.43
C ASN A 140 0.90 -18.12 11.12
N GLU A 141 1.43 -18.52 9.96
CA GLU A 141 0.87 -18.21 8.62
C GLU A 141 0.84 -16.69 8.29
N VAL A 142 1.68 -15.92 8.99
CA VAL A 142 1.81 -14.48 8.79
C VAL A 142 3.25 -14.16 8.39
N LEU A 143 3.39 -13.65 7.17
CA LEU A 143 4.62 -13.00 6.73
C LEU A 143 4.59 -11.53 7.17
N ARG A 144 5.52 -11.15 8.04
CA ARG A 144 5.75 -9.76 8.43
C ARG A 144 6.95 -9.19 7.68
N VAL A 145 6.71 -8.12 6.92
CA VAL A 145 7.74 -7.35 6.21
C VAL A 145 7.94 -6.02 6.92
N ARG A 146 9.15 -5.76 7.42
CA ARG A 146 9.53 -4.47 8.02
C ARG A 146 10.37 -3.70 7.01
N PHE A 147 10.05 -2.44 6.78
CA PHE A 147 10.70 -1.63 5.75
C PHE A 147 10.89 -0.18 6.18
N LYS A 148 11.72 0.54 5.42
CA LYS A 148 11.92 1.98 5.52
C LYS A 148 12.16 2.59 4.15
N VAL A 149 12.02 3.90 4.07
CA VAL A 149 12.54 4.74 2.99
C VAL A 149 13.66 5.58 3.59
N ASN A 150 14.86 5.53 3.01
CA ASN A 150 15.99 6.37 3.41
C ASN A 150 15.97 7.70 2.68
#